data_AF-A0A535R7B2-F1
#
_entry.id   AF-A0A535R7B2-F1
#
_cell.length_a   1.000
_cell.length_b   1.000
_cell.length_c   1.000
_cell.angle_alpha   90.00
_cell.angle_beta   90.00
_cell.angle_gamma   90.00
#
_symmetry.space_group_name_H-M   'P 1'
#
loop_
_entity.id
_entity.type
_entity.pdbx_description
1 polymer ?
#
loop_
_entity_poly.entity_id
_entity_poly.type
_entity_poly.pdbx_seq_one_letter_code
_entity_poly.pdbx_strand_id
1 'polypeptide(L)'
;MNEAVRFRFDFADLAPAPFELRVLEGGVEVPAAAERISGRPRPRWLGRLLPVFPEGHGLRLAVLAPAAPTLAGLLLDSLGGLLASAAAGSGVSVLGWDHHLLVGSHGLRRMPPEPHWYLVPADLLEASLAQAAQLLAILPRQRTLLVLNGRLPKLEHAIALPAGASLRRLPLVGATELWCQARGLPAALGSRRFGTACLALAQELCLSYRSSIA
;
A
#
# COMPACT_ATOMS: atom_id res chain seq x y z
N MET A 1 25.60 28.93 -26.30
CA MET A 1 25.72 29.82 -25.12
C MET A 1 24.81 29.25 -24.05
N ASN A 2 25.37 28.58 -23.04
CA ASN A 2 24.59 28.01 -21.94
C ASN A 2 24.45 29.08 -20.85
N GLU A 3 23.25 29.60 -20.66
CA GLU A 3 22.93 30.40 -19.49
C GLU A 3 23.04 29.52 -18.25
N ALA A 4 24.04 29.80 -17.42
CA ALA A 4 24.17 29.18 -16.12
C ALA A 4 22.99 29.65 -15.24
N VAL A 5 22.04 28.76 -14.99
CA VAL A 5 20.97 28.99 -14.03
C VAL A 5 21.62 29.19 -12.65
N ARG A 6 21.72 30.45 -12.21
CA ARG A 6 22.13 30.79 -10.85
C ARG A 6 21.00 30.43 -9.90
N PHE A 7 21.18 29.34 -9.16
CA PHE A 7 20.29 29.00 -8.05
C PHE A 7 20.32 30.14 -7.03
N ARG A 8 19.14 30.72 -6.74
CA ARG A 8 18.96 31.76 -5.73
C ARG A 8 17.94 31.24 -4.73
N PHE A 9 18.37 31.12 -3.49
CA PHE A 9 17.55 30.72 -2.35
C PHE A 9 17.00 31.98 -1.67
N ASP A 10 15.68 32.04 -1.44
CA ASP A 10 15.06 33.11 -0.67
C ASP A 10 14.70 32.60 0.73
N PHE A 11 15.00 33.37 1.77
CA PHE A 11 14.60 33.01 3.14
C PHE A 11 13.07 33.04 3.31
N ALA A 12 12.35 33.75 2.45
CA ALA A 12 10.88 33.68 2.38
C ALA A 12 10.37 32.28 1.99
N ASP A 13 11.18 31.45 1.32
CA ASP A 13 10.84 30.06 0.99
C ASP A 13 10.80 29.15 2.24
N LEU A 14 11.35 29.63 3.36
CA LEU A 14 11.26 28.97 4.67
C LEU A 14 10.07 29.43 5.49
N ALA A 15 9.28 30.40 5.02
CA ALA A 15 8.09 30.84 5.72
C ALA A 15 7.15 29.63 5.89
N PRO A 16 6.72 29.30 7.11
CA PRO A 16 5.79 28.21 7.32
C PRO A 16 4.54 28.51 6.51
N ALA A 17 4.17 27.59 5.63
CA ALA A 17 2.90 27.68 4.92
C ALA A 17 1.77 27.85 5.95
N PRO A 18 0.76 28.67 5.67
CA PRO A 18 -0.41 28.77 6.55
C PRO A 18 -0.93 27.35 6.79
N PHE A 19 -0.92 26.93 8.05
CA PHE A 19 -1.38 25.60 8.45
C PHE A 19 -2.72 25.76 9.17
N GLU A 20 -3.69 24.93 8.80
CA GLU A 20 -4.91 24.79 9.57
C GLU A 20 -4.69 23.76 10.67
N LEU A 21 -5.01 24.12 11.91
CA LEU A 21 -5.15 23.16 12.99
C LEU A 21 -6.37 22.28 12.72
N ARG A 22 -6.16 21.15 12.05
CA ARG A 22 -7.18 20.10 11.93
C ARG A 22 -7.15 19.24 13.18
N VAL A 23 -8.28 19.20 13.90
CA VAL A 23 -8.51 18.18 14.93
C VAL A 23 -8.57 16.84 14.20
N LEU A 24 -7.54 16.05 14.42
CA LEU A 24 -7.49 14.70 13.89
C LEU A 24 -8.54 13.87 14.64
N GLU A 25 -9.55 13.37 13.92
CA GLU A 25 -10.62 12.55 14.51
C GLU A 25 -10.02 11.40 15.33
N GLY A 26 -10.63 11.13 16.48
CA GLY A 26 -10.13 10.17 17.44
C GLY A 26 -9.91 8.79 16.82
N GLY A 27 -8.66 8.34 16.78
CA GLY A 27 -8.31 7.00 16.34
C GLY A 27 -8.80 5.94 17.32
N VAL A 28 -9.13 4.76 16.79
CA VAL A 28 -9.41 3.55 17.58
C VAL A 28 -8.11 2.88 17.98
N GLU A 29 -8.11 2.14 19.07
CA GLU A 29 -6.92 1.38 19.48
C GLU A 29 -6.56 0.31 18.45
N VAL A 30 -5.26 0.11 18.26
CA VAL A 30 -4.75 -0.99 17.45
C VAL A 30 -5.15 -2.31 18.11
N PRO A 31 -5.71 -3.29 17.37
CA PRO A 31 -6.12 -4.57 17.95
C PRO A 31 -4.96 -5.28 18.63
N ALA A 32 -5.23 -5.97 19.75
CA ALA A 32 -4.22 -6.75 20.47
C ALA A 32 -3.60 -7.88 19.62
N ALA A 33 -4.33 -8.38 18.62
CA ALA A 33 -3.85 -9.37 17.65
C ALA A 33 -2.91 -8.79 16.58
N ALA A 34 -2.69 -7.47 16.55
CA ALA A 34 -1.81 -6.85 15.58
C ALA A 34 -0.34 -7.18 15.86
N GLU A 35 0.29 -7.86 14.90
CA GLU A 35 1.67 -8.25 15.00
C GLU A 35 2.57 -7.29 14.23
N ARG A 36 3.75 -7.01 14.80
CA ARG A 36 4.75 -6.20 14.13
C ARG A 36 5.44 -7.00 13.05
N ILE A 37 5.30 -6.55 11.80
CA ILE A 37 5.99 -7.14 10.67
C ILE A 37 7.46 -6.74 10.74
N SER A 38 8.33 -7.75 10.88
CA SER A 38 9.77 -7.54 10.92
C SER A 38 10.31 -7.33 9.50
N GLY A 39 11.10 -6.27 9.32
CA GLY A 39 11.81 -6.02 8.07
C GLY A 39 12.80 -7.15 7.76
N ARG A 40 12.95 -7.48 6.48
CA ARG A 40 13.96 -8.42 5.99
C ARG A 40 15.15 -7.63 5.44
N PRO A 41 16.31 -8.28 5.17
CA PRO A 41 17.44 -7.62 4.54
C PRO A 41 17.01 -6.90 3.26
N ARG A 42 17.22 -5.57 3.23
CA ARG A 42 16.72 -4.72 2.15
C ARG A 42 17.54 -4.92 0.87
N PRO A 43 16.91 -5.26 -0.27
CA PRO A 43 17.62 -5.34 -1.54
C PRO A 43 18.05 -3.95 -2.01
N ARG A 44 19.13 -3.88 -2.80
CA ARG A 44 19.74 -2.59 -3.24
C ARG A 44 18.81 -1.70 -4.05
N TRP A 45 17.84 -2.28 -4.75
CA TRP A 45 16.86 -1.53 -5.54
C TRP A 45 15.74 -0.91 -4.69
N LEU A 46 15.56 -1.37 -3.44
CA LEU A 46 14.54 -0.85 -2.54
C LEU A 46 15.11 0.34 -1.75
N GLY A 47 14.55 1.52 -1.99
CA GLY A 47 14.89 2.76 -1.28
C GLY A 47 14.49 2.72 0.20
N ARG A 48 15.01 3.69 0.97
CA ARG A 48 14.57 3.90 2.36
C ARG A 48 13.22 4.59 2.38
N LEU A 49 12.32 4.14 3.26
CA LEU A 49 11.11 4.88 3.59
C LEU A 49 11.46 5.90 4.68
N LEU A 50 11.23 7.19 4.39
CA LEU A 50 11.42 8.26 5.35
C LEU A 50 10.29 8.27 6.41
N PRO A 51 10.55 8.78 7.63
CA PRO A 51 9.51 8.97 8.64
C PRO A 51 8.56 10.08 8.19
N VAL A 52 7.46 9.69 7.54
CA VAL A 52 6.47 10.63 6.98
C VAL A 52 5.14 10.59 7.72
N PHE A 53 5.05 9.79 8.78
CA PHE A 53 3.82 9.55 9.53
C PHE A 53 3.82 10.34 10.84
N PRO A 54 2.84 11.24 11.05
CA PRO A 54 2.65 11.90 12.32
C PRO A 54 2.40 10.90 13.46
N GLU A 55 2.72 11.30 14.69
CA GLU A 55 2.47 10.47 15.86
C GLU A 55 0.97 10.22 16.05
N GLY A 56 0.58 8.96 16.31
CA GLY A 56 -0.83 8.57 16.45
C GLY A 56 -1.59 8.45 15.12
N HIS A 57 -0.93 8.69 13.98
CA HIS A 57 -1.51 8.54 12.64
C HIS A 57 -0.79 7.49 11.81
N GLY A 58 -1.57 6.71 11.07
CA GLY A 58 -1.05 5.67 10.21
C GLY A 58 -1.95 5.42 9.01
N LEU A 59 -1.32 5.03 7.91
CA LEU A 59 -1.98 4.49 6.74
C LEU A 59 -2.51 3.10 7.08
N ARG A 60 -3.84 2.98 7.20
CA ARG A 60 -4.55 1.70 7.33
C ARG A 60 -5.03 1.21 5.99
N LEU A 61 -4.68 -0.03 5.64
CA LEU A 61 -5.10 -0.75 4.45
C LEU A 61 -5.98 -1.93 4.86
N ALA A 62 -6.94 -2.28 4.00
CA ALA A 62 -7.71 -3.52 4.08
C ALA A 62 -7.57 -4.28 2.76
N VAL A 63 -7.34 -5.59 2.80
CA VAL A 63 -7.18 -6.44 1.63
C VAL A 63 -8.30 -7.47 1.62
N LEU A 64 -9.34 -7.23 0.81
CA LEU A 64 -10.58 -8.00 0.84
C LEU A 64 -10.68 -8.91 -0.38
N ALA A 65 -10.62 -10.23 -0.17
CA ALA A 65 -10.54 -11.18 -1.29
C ALA A 65 -11.24 -12.52 -1.02
N PRO A 66 -12.59 -12.55 -1.01
CA PRO A 66 -13.33 -13.78 -0.81
C PRO A 66 -13.05 -14.84 -1.90
N ALA A 67 -12.69 -14.41 -3.11
CA ALA A 67 -12.44 -15.31 -4.24
C ALA A 67 -10.97 -15.50 -4.64
N ALA A 68 -10.05 -14.74 -4.05
CA ALA A 68 -8.62 -14.81 -4.34
C ALA A 68 -7.78 -14.74 -3.04
N PRO A 69 -8.00 -15.67 -2.08
CA PRO A 69 -7.37 -15.61 -0.76
C PRO A 69 -5.85 -15.75 -0.83
N THR A 70 -5.33 -16.59 -1.72
CA THR A 70 -3.88 -16.76 -1.93
C THR A 70 -3.23 -15.47 -2.39
N LEU A 71 -3.87 -14.78 -3.35
CA LEU A 71 -3.38 -13.50 -3.86
C LEU A 71 -3.45 -12.40 -2.79
N ALA A 72 -4.49 -12.38 -1.96
CA ALA A 72 -4.57 -11.45 -0.83
C ALA A 72 -3.47 -11.68 0.19
N GLY A 73 -3.22 -12.93 0.58
CA GLY A 73 -2.11 -13.28 1.47
C GLY A 73 -0.77 -12.84 0.88
N LEU A 74 -0.52 -13.17 -0.39
CA LEU A 74 0.68 -12.73 -1.12
C LEU A 74 0.84 -11.21 -1.13
N LEU A 75 -0.26 -10.47 -1.35
CA LEU A 75 -0.26 -9.02 -1.41
C LEU A 75 0.03 -8.40 -0.04
N LEU A 76 -0.63 -8.90 1.02
CA LEU A 76 -0.40 -8.49 2.40
C LEU A 76 1.05 -8.74 2.82
N ASP A 77 1.55 -9.96 2.63
CA ASP A 77 2.94 -10.34 2.95
C ASP A 77 3.93 -9.47 2.19
N SER A 78 3.65 -9.23 0.91
CA SER A 78 4.54 -8.47 0.03
C SER A 78 4.57 -6.99 0.37
N LEU A 79 3.41 -6.35 0.55
CA LEU A 79 3.34 -4.95 0.93
C LEU A 79 3.92 -4.74 2.33
N GLY A 80 3.53 -5.57 3.29
CA GLY A 80 4.02 -5.52 4.66
C GLY A 80 5.52 -5.73 4.76
N GLY A 81 6.02 -6.80 4.15
CA GLY A 81 7.45 -7.11 4.14
C GLY A 81 8.29 -6.07 3.39
N LEU A 82 7.78 -5.51 2.29
CA LEU A 82 8.46 -4.45 1.55
C LEU A 82 8.51 -3.15 2.35
N LEU A 83 7.39 -2.74 2.93
CA LEU A 83 7.30 -1.52 3.74
C LEU A 83 8.15 -1.65 5.01
N ALA A 84 8.10 -2.80 5.70
CA ALA A 84 8.92 -3.04 6.89
C ALA A 84 10.41 -3.06 6.57
N SER A 85 10.81 -3.66 5.43
CA SER A 85 12.20 -3.66 4.96
C SER A 85 12.67 -2.26 4.55
N ALA A 86 11.81 -1.47 3.91
CA ALA A 86 12.10 -0.08 3.55
C ALA A 86 12.19 0.84 4.78
N ALA A 87 11.38 0.56 5.81
CA ALA A 87 11.29 1.25 7.08
C ALA A 87 12.40 0.90 8.09
N ALA A 88 13.28 -0.06 7.75
CA ALA A 88 14.33 -0.52 8.65
C ALA A 88 15.22 0.65 9.12
N GLY A 89 15.13 0.94 10.42
CA GLY A 89 15.88 2.01 11.09
C GLY A 89 15.39 3.44 10.80
N SER A 90 14.17 3.64 10.28
CA SER A 90 13.62 4.97 9.98
C SER A 90 12.52 5.43 10.94
N GLY A 91 12.27 4.70 12.03
CA GLY A 91 11.21 5.07 12.98
C GLY A 91 9.78 4.85 12.44
N VAL A 92 9.62 4.09 11.36
CA VAL A 92 8.32 3.65 10.84
C VAL A 92 8.05 2.21 11.29
N SER A 93 6.82 1.95 11.73
CA SER A 93 6.35 0.62 12.11
C SER A 93 5.28 0.13 11.14
N VAL A 94 5.34 -1.16 10.84
CA VAL A 94 4.34 -1.86 10.03
C VAL A 94 3.73 -2.95 10.89
N LEU A 95 2.42 -2.90 11.05
CA LEU A 95 1.63 -3.88 11.78
C LEU A 95 0.69 -4.60 10.80
N GLY A 96 0.47 -5.89 11.03
CA GLY A 96 -0.48 -6.71 10.28
C GLY A 96 -1.38 -7.51 11.21
N TRP A 97 -2.65 -7.66 10.84
CA TRP A 97 -3.61 -8.56 11.48
C TRP A 97 -4.68 -8.91 10.47
N ASP A 98 -5.18 -10.15 10.48
CA ASP A 98 -6.22 -10.63 9.57
C ASP A 98 -5.97 -10.21 8.11
N HIS A 99 -6.81 -9.31 7.60
CA HIS A 99 -6.78 -8.76 6.25
C HIS A 99 -6.31 -7.30 6.21
N HIS A 100 -5.66 -6.84 7.26
CA HIS A 100 -5.28 -5.44 7.44
C HIS A 100 -3.78 -5.25 7.53
N LEU A 101 -3.37 -4.07 7.07
CA LEU A 101 -2.01 -3.58 7.23
C LEU A 101 -2.05 -2.15 7.73
N LEU A 102 -1.17 -1.81 8.66
CA LEU A 102 -1.10 -0.48 9.23
C LEU A 102 0.34 -0.01 9.24
N VAL A 103 0.58 1.15 8.64
CA VAL A 103 1.91 1.75 8.52
C VAL A 103 1.88 3.11 9.17
N GLY A 104 2.75 3.35 10.14
CA GLY A 104 2.85 4.67 10.76
C GLY A 104 4.09 4.84 11.63
N SER A 105 4.06 5.79 12.55
CA SER A 105 5.21 6.12 13.40
C SER A 105 5.60 4.96 14.34
N HIS A 106 6.81 5.05 14.90
CA HIS A 106 7.25 4.17 15.98
C HIS A 106 6.33 4.35 17.19
N GLY A 107 5.84 3.25 17.77
CA GLY A 107 4.93 3.31 18.93
C GLY A 107 3.46 3.54 18.57
N LEU A 108 3.05 3.13 17.37
CA LEU A 108 1.66 3.23 16.92
C LEU A 108 0.70 2.49 17.88
N ARG A 109 -0.15 3.24 18.58
CA ARG A 109 -1.17 2.70 19.50
C ARG A 109 -2.60 2.89 19.01
N ARG A 110 -2.80 3.86 18.11
CA ARG A 110 -4.09 4.21 17.53
C ARG A 110 -4.03 4.11 16.02
N MET A 111 -5.19 3.89 15.43
CA MET A 111 -5.39 3.78 14.01
C MET A 111 -6.68 4.49 13.60
N PRO A 112 -6.81 4.90 12.34
CA PRO A 112 -8.09 5.37 11.81
C PRO A 112 -9.18 4.27 11.93
N PRO A 113 -10.43 4.65 12.28
CA PRO A 113 -11.55 3.69 12.40
C PRO A 113 -11.85 3.01 11.06
N GLU A 114 -11.69 3.73 9.96
CA GLU A 114 -11.84 3.21 8.60
C GLU A 114 -10.47 3.02 7.91
N PRO A 115 -10.33 1.99 7.05
CA PRO A 115 -9.22 1.91 6.11
C PRO A 115 -9.16 3.13 5.19
N HIS A 116 -7.95 3.63 4.95
CA HIS A 116 -7.70 4.63 3.92
C HIS A 116 -7.89 4.05 2.52
N TRP A 117 -7.54 2.77 2.37
CA TRP A 117 -7.66 2.04 1.12
C TRP A 117 -8.15 0.61 1.35
N TYR A 118 -9.06 0.20 0.47
CA TYR A 118 -9.51 -1.18 0.27
C TYR A 118 -8.85 -1.71 -1.00
N LEU A 119 -7.99 -2.71 -0.85
CA LEU A 119 -7.42 -3.46 -1.95
C LEU A 119 -8.29 -4.69 -2.16
N VAL A 120 -8.87 -4.82 -3.35
CA VAL A 120 -9.67 -5.98 -3.74
C VAL A 120 -8.85 -6.76 -4.75
N PRO A 121 -8.03 -7.74 -4.33
CA PRO A 121 -7.28 -8.54 -5.28
C PRO A 121 -8.20 -9.55 -5.98
N ALA A 122 -7.96 -9.78 -7.26
CA ALA A 122 -8.70 -10.75 -8.05
C ALA A 122 -7.78 -11.48 -9.03
N ASP A 123 -8.03 -12.77 -9.17
CA ASP A 123 -7.43 -13.59 -10.21
C ASP A 123 -8.18 -13.42 -11.53
N LEU A 124 -7.57 -13.89 -12.62
CA LEU A 124 -8.12 -13.78 -13.98
C LEU A 124 -9.20 -14.85 -14.27
N LEU A 125 -9.81 -15.40 -13.23
CA LEU A 125 -10.93 -16.33 -13.29
C LEU A 125 -12.23 -15.55 -13.20
N GLU A 126 -13.22 -15.91 -14.03
CA GLU A 126 -14.51 -15.23 -14.10
C GLU A 126 -15.19 -15.11 -12.72
N ALA A 127 -15.22 -16.20 -11.95
CA ALA A 127 -15.78 -16.20 -10.60
C ALA A 127 -15.07 -15.23 -9.65
N SER A 128 -13.74 -15.11 -9.77
CA SER A 128 -12.97 -14.17 -8.94
C SER A 128 -13.27 -12.72 -9.32
N LEU A 129 -13.41 -12.43 -10.60
CA LEU A 129 -13.74 -11.10 -11.09
C LEU A 129 -15.18 -10.71 -10.72
N ALA A 130 -16.12 -11.64 -10.81
CA ALA A 130 -17.51 -11.42 -10.44
C ALA A 130 -17.65 -11.05 -8.96
N GLN A 131 -16.99 -11.79 -8.06
CA GLN A 131 -16.99 -11.48 -6.62
C GLN A 131 -16.26 -10.18 -6.31
N ALA A 132 -15.14 -9.90 -7.00
CA ALA A 132 -14.47 -8.62 -6.86
C ALA A 132 -15.38 -7.45 -7.28
N ALA A 133 -16.11 -7.58 -8.40
CA ALA A 133 -17.08 -6.58 -8.84
C ALA A 133 -18.21 -6.35 -7.83
N GLN A 134 -18.71 -7.41 -7.19
CA GLN A 134 -19.69 -7.31 -6.10
C GLN A 134 -19.15 -6.50 -4.91
N LEU A 135 -17.89 -6.74 -4.52
CA LEU A 135 -17.24 -5.94 -3.47
C LEU A 135 -17.04 -4.48 -3.89
N LEU A 136 -16.60 -4.22 -5.13
CA LEU A 136 -16.43 -2.86 -5.65
C LEU A 136 -17.75 -2.07 -5.67
N ALA A 137 -18.90 -2.75 -5.76
CA ALA A 137 -20.21 -2.11 -5.75
C ALA A 137 -20.62 -1.59 -4.36
N ILE A 138 -20.12 -2.19 -3.28
CA ILE A 138 -20.49 -1.85 -1.89
C ILE A 138 -19.44 -0.98 -1.18
N LEU A 139 -18.19 -0.99 -1.66
CA LEU A 139 -17.08 -0.27 -1.05
C LEU A 139 -17.01 1.21 -1.52
N PRO A 140 -16.42 2.11 -0.71
CA PRO A 140 -16.25 3.50 -1.08
C PRO A 140 -15.31 3.64 -2.30
N ARG A 141 -15.87 4.05 -3.44
CA ARG A 141 -15.19 4.04 -4.75
C ARG A 141 -13.85 4.77 -4.77
N GLN A 142 -13.77 5.93 -4.12
CA GLN A 142 -12.56 6.77 -4.06
C GLN A 142 -11.43 6.18 -3.19
N ARG A 143 -11.75 5.17 -2.38
CA ARG A 143 -10.82 4.50 -1.46
C ARG A 143 -10.64 3.03 -1.83
N THR A 144 -11.06 2.61 -3.03
CA THR A 144 -11.04 1.20 -3.42
C THR A 144 -10.23 0.98 -4.68
N LEU A 145 -9.33 0.00 -4.63
CA LEU A 145 -8.43 -0.38 -5.71
C LEU A 145 -8.61 -1.86 -6.03
N LEU A 146 -9.01 -2.18 -7.26
CA LEU A 146 -8.96 -3.53 -7.79
C LEU A 146 -7.50 -3.88 -8.13
N VAL A 147 -7.00 -5.00 -7.61
CA VAL A 147 -5.63 -5.48 -7.87
C VAL A 147 -5.68 -6.78 -8.66
N LEU A 148 -5.36 -6.73 -9.95
CA LEU A 148 -5.39 -7.91 -10.80
C LEU A 148 -4.05 -8.65 -10.81
N ASN A 149 -4.12 -9.98 -10.68
CA ASN A 149 -2.99 -10.88 -10.85
C ASN A 149 -2.72 -11.14 -12.33
N GLY A 150 -1.84 -10.32 -12.92
CA GLY A 150 -1.44 -10.43 -14.31
C GLY A 150 -1.86 -9.25 -15.17
N ARG A 151 -1.36 -9.28 -16.40
CA ARG A 151 -1.60 -8.24 -17.41
C ARG A 151 -2.22 -8.89 -18.63
N LEU A 152 -3.53 -9.10 -18.62
CA LEU A 152 -4.25 -9.48 -19.82
C LEU A 152 -4.75 -8.22 -20.53
N PRO A 153 -4.20 -7.89 -21.73
CA PRO A 153 -4.77 -6.85 -22.57
C PRO A 153 -6.20 -7.25 -22.95
N LYS A 154 -7.11 -6.27 -23.02
CA LYS A 154 -8.55 -6.41 -23.36
C LYS A 154 -9.49 -6.89 -22.24
N LEU A 155 -8.98 -7.39 -21.11
CA LEU A 155 -9.86 -7.79 -19.99
C LEU A 155 -10.62 -6.60 -19.38
N GLU A 156 -10.13 -5.38 -19.56
CA GLU A 156 -10.81 -4.13 -19.14
C GLU A 156 -12.14 -3.90 -19.86
N HIS A 157 -12.25 -4.35 -21.12
CA HIS A 157 -13.51 -4.24 -21.85
C HIS A 157 -14.52 -5.30 -21.39
N ALA A 158 -14.04 -6.40 -20.79
CA ALA A 158 -14.87 -7.47 -20.27
C ALA A 158 -15.28 -7.23 -18.80
N ILE A 159 -14.42 -6.60 -17.99
CA ILE A 159 -14.76 -6.20 -16.64
C ILE A 159 -15.40 -4.81 -16.69
N ALA A 160 -16.72 -4.75 -16.56
CA ALA A 160 -17.41 -3.49 -16.31
C ALA A 160 -17.02 -2.95 -14.92
N LEU A 161 -15.92 -2.21 -14.83
CA LEU A 161 -15.53 -1.57 -13.58
C LEU A 161 -16.54 -0.47 -13.24
N PRO A 162 -17.03 -0.42 -12.00
CA PRO A 162 -17.89 0.67 -11.58
C PRO A 162 -17.16 2.01 -11.75
N ALA A 163 -17.88 3.04 -12.21
CA ALA A 163 -17.31 4.35 -12.47
C ALA A 163 -16.62 4.93 -11.22
N GLY A 164 -15.33 5.24 -11.33
CA GLY A 164 -14.50 5.75 -10.25
C GLY A 164 -13.68 4.69 -9.49
N ALA A 165 -13.80 3.41 -9.81
CA ALA A 165 -12.90 2.38 -9.28
C ALA A 165 -11.52 2.45 -9.96
N SER A 166 -10.47 2.45 -9.14
CA SER A 166 -9.10 2.41 -9.64
C SER A 166 -8.65 0.96 -9.87
N LEU A 167 -7.91 0.73 -10.96
CA LEU A 167 -7.39 -0.59 -11.32
C LEU A 167 -5.86 -0.59 -11.29
N ARG A 168 -5.28 -1.55 -10.55
CA ARG A 168 -3.85 -1.83 -10.56
C ARG A 168 -3.58 -3.24 -11.08
N ARG A 169 -2.59 -3.36 -11.97
CA ARG A 169 -2.11 -4.65 -12.47
C ARG A 169 -0.77 -5.00 -11.87
N LEU A 170 -0.71 -6.15 -11.22
CA LEU A 170 0.54 -6.76 -10.84
C LEU A 170 1.03 -7.71 -11.95
N PRO A 171 2.35 -7.97 -12.04
CA PRO A 171 2.85 -9.11 -12.80
C PRO A 171 2.16 -10.39 -12.33
N LEU A 172 1.94 -11.32 -13.27
CA LEU A 172 1.36 -12.62 -12.94
C LEU A 172 2.27 -13.31 -11.91
N VAL A 173 1.69 -13.69 -10.78
CA VAL A 173 2.35 -14.47 -9.74
C VAL A 173 2.75 -15.81 -10.34
N GLY A 174 4.05 -16.12 -10.28
CA GLY A 174 4.60 -17.36 -10.80
C GLY A 174 5.19 -18.23 -9.70
N ALA A 175 5.92 -19.26 -10.11
CA ALA A 175 6.55 -20.22 -9.21
C ALA A 175 7.56 -19.55 -8.26
N THR A 176 8.27 -18.51 -8.70
CA THR A 176 9.25 -17.79 -7.87
C THR A 176 8.58 -17.12 -6.68
N GLU A 177 7.50 -16.36 -6.91
CA GLU A 177 6.77 -15.66 -5.85
C GLU A 177 6.17 -16.65 -4.84
N LEU A 178 5.54 -17.73 -5.33
CA LEU A 178 4.98 -18.79 -4.49
C LEU A 178 6.06 -19.51 -3.67
N TRP A 179 7.21 -19.78 -4.27
CA TRP A 179 8.33 -20.41 -3.58
C TRP A 179 8.92 -19.51 -2.49
N CYS A 180 9.02 -18.20 -2.73
CA CYS A 180 9.43 -17.25 -1.71
C CYS A 180 8.46 -17.24 -0.53
N GLN A 181 7.15 -17.19 -0.81
CA GLN A 181 6.12 -17.22 0.21
C GLN A 181 6.19 -18.49 1.07
N ALA A 182 6.33 -19.66 0.43
CA ALA A 182 6.47 -20.95 1.12
C ALA A 182 7.68 -21.01 2.08
N ARG A 183 8.69 -20.15 1.89
CA ARG A 183 9.87 -20.03 2.76
C ARG A 183 9.80 -18.86 3.75
N GLY A 184 8.65 -18.20 3.87
CA GLY A 184 8.48 -17.03 4.73
C GLY A 184 9.26 -15.79 4.27
N LEU A 185 9.68 -15.75 3.00
CA LEU A 185 10.24 -14.57 2.35
C LEU A 185 9.13 -13.83 1.61
N PRO A 186 8.87 -12.54 1.91
CA PRO A 186 7.93 -11.74 1.14
C PRO A 186 8.22 -11.82 -0.36
N ALA A 187 7.25 -12.22 -1.18
CA ALA A 187 7.44 -12.44 -2.62
C ALA A 187 7.99 -11.21 -3.34
N ALA A 188 7.56 -10.01 -2.91
CA ALA A 188 8.09 -8.73 -3.40
C ALA A 188 9.59 -8.51 -3.16
N LEU A 189 10.22 -9.22 -2.22
CA LEU A 189 11.67 -9.15 -2.00
C LEU A 189 12.44 -10.19 -2.81
N GLY A 190 11.81 -11.33 -3.12
CA GLY A 190 12.41 -12.41 -3.90
C GLY A 190 12.35 -12.22 -5.42
N SER A 191 11.34 -11.51 -5.92
CA SER A 191 11.16 -11.21 -7.34
C SER A 191 11.25 -9.72 -7.59
N ARG A 192 12.26 -9.26 -8.33
CA ARG A 192 12.42 -7.83 -8.64
C ARG A 192 11.24 -7.28 -9.42
N ARG A 193 10.68 -8.04 -10.37
CA ARG A 193 9.57 -7.58 -11.23
C ARG A 193 8.27 -7.42 -10.42
N PHE A 194 7.95 -8.41 -9.60
CA PHE A 194 6.78 -8.33 -8.72
C PHE A 194 7.00 -7.29 -7.61
N GLY A 195 8.21 -7.24 -7.07
CA GLY A 195 8.65 -6.30 -6.05
C GLY A 195 8.57 -4.84 -6.46
N THR A 196 9.03 -4.48 -7.66
CA THR A 196 8.91 -3.10 -8.15
C THR A 196 7.45 -2.72 -8.43
N ALA A 197 6.61 -3.67 -8.85
CA ALA A 197 5.18 -3.42 -9.00
C ALA A 197 4.47 -3.20 -7.65
N CYS A 198 4.82 -4.00 -6.64
CA CYS A 198 4.34 -3.82 -5.26
C CYS A 198 4.86 -2.51 -4.66
N LEU A 199 6.11 -2.13 -4.92
CA LEU A 199 6.67 -0.84 -4.50
C LEU A 199 5.89 0.33 -5.12
N ALA A 200 5.60 0.26 -6.41
CA ALA A 200 4.84 1.32 -7.08
C ALA A 200 3.41 1.43 -6.54
N LEU A 201 2.77 0.30 -6.20
CA LEU A 201 1.49 0.29 -5.49
C LEU A 201 1.63 0.92 -4.10
N ALA A 202 2.63 0.52 -3.31
CA ALA A 202 2.87 1.08 -1.98
C ALA A 202 3.11 2.60 -2.03
N GLN A 203 3.85 3.09 -3.03
CA GLN A 203 4.08 4.52 -3.26
C GLN A 203 2.77 5.26 -3.57
N GLU A 204 1.92 4.71 -4.43
CA GLU A 204 0.60 5.27 -4.76
C GLU A 204 -0.26 5.44 -3.50
N LEU A 205 -0.33 4.39 -2.65
CA LEU A 205 -1.08 4.41 -1.40
C LEU A 205 -0.51 5.44 -0.40
N CYS A 206 0.81 5.51 -0.25
CA CYS A 206 1.47 6.48 0.64
C CYS A 206 1.31 7.93 0.15
N LEU A 207 1.36 8.18 -1.16
CA LEU A 207 1.17 9.51 -1.73
C LEU A 207 -0.28 10.00 -1.58
N SER A 208 -1.25 9.11 -1.80
CA SER A 208 -2.66 9.40 -1.55
C SER A 208 -2.90 9.75 -0.08
N TYR A 209 -2.32 8.98 0.85
CA TYR A 209 -2.39 9.29 2.28
C TYR A 209 -1.81 10.66 2.62
N ARG A 210 -0.63 10.99 2.09
CA ARG A 210 -0.02 12.31 2.30
C ARG A 210 -0.92 13.44 1.82
N SER A 211 -1.61 13.24 0.70
CA SER A 211 -2.55 14.23 0.15
C SER A 211 -3.83 14.35 0.98
N SER A 212 -4.21 13.32 1.75
CA SER A 212 -5.38 13.38 2.63
C SER A 212 -5.11 14.03 3.99
N ILE A 213 -3.84 14.06 4.42
CA ILE A 213 -3.43 14.65 5.70
C ILE A 213 -2.76 16.03 5.57
N ALA A 214 -2.41 16.44 4.35
CA ALA A 214 -1.97 17.80 4.03
C ALA A 214 -3.17 18.75 3.94
#